data_AF-A0A2J8R186-F1
#
_entry.id   AF-A0A2J8R186-F1
#
_cell.length_a   1.000
_cell.length_b   1.000
_cell.length_c   1.000
_cell.angle_alpha   90.00
_cell.angle_beta   90.00
_cell.angle_gamma   90.00
#
_symmetry.space_group_name_H-M   'P 1'
#
loop_
_entity.id
_entity.type
_entity.pdbx_description
1 polymer ?
#
loop_
_entity_poly.entity_id
_entity_poly.type
_entity_poly.pdbx_seq_one_letter_code
_entity_poly.pdbx_strand_id
1 'polypeptide(L)'
;SWWQPEQTVLQPRFRRDVEKTPCPPGKKAREIDESLIFYKKWELEACVDAALLAAQMDRVNAIPFTYEQLDVLKHKLDELYPQGYPESVIQHLGHLFLKMSPEDIRKWNVTSLETLKALLEVNKGHEMSAQVATLIDRFVMGRGQLDKDTLDTVTVFYPGYLCSLSPKQLSSVPPSIIWAVRPQDLDTCGPRQLDVLYPKARLAFQNMNGSEYFVKIRSFLGGAHTEDLKALSQQNVSMDLATFMKLQTDAVLPLTVAEVQKLLGPHVEGLKAEERHRPVRDWIRRQRQDDLDTLGLGLQGGIPNGYLVLDLSMRGPGPVLTVLALLLACTLS
;
A
#
# COMPACT_ATOMS: atom_id res chain seq x y z
N SER A 1 -10.71 -67.18 -41.19
CA SER A 1 -11.82 -67.36 -40.22
C SER A 1 -11.39 -66.72 -38.93
N TRP A 2 -12.15 -65.72 -38.49
CA TRP A 2 -11.98 -64.96 -37.27
C TRP A 2 -12.20 -65.84 -36.04
N TRP A 3 -11.44 -65.63 -34.95
CA TRP A 3 -11.93 -65.65 -33.55
C TRP A 3 -10.96 -64.81 -32.68
N GLN A 4 -11.53 -63.89 -31.88
CA GLN A 4 -10.88 -62.88 -31.01
C GLN A 4 -10.53 -63.46 -29.60
N PRO A 5 -10.25 -62.65 -28.55
CA PRO A 5 -8.93 -62.17 -28.13
C PRO A 5 -8.56 -62.60 -26.68
N GLU A 6 -7.28 -62.76 -26.36
CA GLU A 6 -6.84 -62.94 -24.97
C GLU A 6 -6.83 -61.60 -24.20
N GLN A 7 -7.72 -61.50 -23.20
CA GLN A 7 -7.78 -60.39 -22.26
C GLN A 7 -6.51 -60.34 -21.41
N THR A 8 -5.66 -59.34 -21.69
CA THR A 8 -4.55 -59.02 -20.79
C THR A 8 -5.12 -58.31 -19.56
N VAL A 9 -5.15 -59.01 -18.44
CA VAL A 9 -5.50 -58.45 -17.12
C VAL A 9 -4.52 -57.32 -16.80
N LEU A 10 -5.04 -56.08 -16.76
CA LEU A 10 -4.32 -54.94 -16.21
C LEU A 10 -4.18 -55.15 -14.70
N GLN A 11 -2.99 -55.57 -14.26
CA GLN A 11 -2.64 -55.50 -12.84
C GLN A 11 -2.65 -54.03 -12.39
N PRO A 12 -3.30 -53.71 -11.25
CA PRO A 12 -3.24 -52.37 -10.69
C PRO A 12 -1.78 -52.08 -10.31
N ARG A 13 -1.22 -50.98 -10.81
CA ARG A 13 0.06 -50.45 -10.31
C ARG A 13 -0.10 -50.16 -8.82
N PHE A 14 0.46 -51.04 -7.98
CA PHE A 14 0.69 -50.76 -6.57
C PHE A 14 1.45 -49.43 -6.46
N ARG A 15 0.83 -48.46 -5.79
CA ARG A 15 1.50 -47.27 -5.28
C ARG A 15 2.68 -47.76 -4.44
N ARG A 16 3.91 -47.42 -4.81
CA ARG A 16 5.07 -47.62 -3.94
C ARG A 16 4.94 -46.61 -2.81
N ASP A 17 4.58 -47.08 -1.62
CA ASP A 17 4.90 -46.36 -0.39
C ASP A 17 6.42 -46.16 -0.38
N VAL A 18 6.86 -44.91 -0.31
CA VAL A 18 8.28 -44.58 -0.14
C VAL A 18 8.68 -45.07 1.25
N GLU A 19 9.55 -46.07 1.30
CA GLU A 19 10.09 -46.63 2.53
C GLU A 19 10.79 -45.51 3.31
N LYS A 20 10.16 -45.00 4.38
CA LYS A 20 10.73 -43.93 5.22
C LYS A 20 11.97 -44.50 5.93
N THR A 21 13.17 -44.01 5.59
CA THR A 21 14.42 -44.42 6.23
C THR A 21 14.35 -44.19 7.74
N PRO A 22 14.61 -45.20 8.58
CA PRO A 22 14.53 -45.05 10.03
C PRO A 22 15.65 -44.16 10.56
N CYS A 23 15.38 -43.46 11.68
CA CYS A 23 16.39 -42.64 12.36
C CYS A 23 17.56 -43.51 12.84
N PRO A 24 18.83 -43.13 12.54
CA PRO A 24 19.99 -43.85 13.05
C PRO A 24 20.02 -43.90 14.60
N PRO A 25 20.53 -45.00 15.19
CA PRO A 25 20.69 -45.10 16.64
C PRO A 25 21.50 -43.94 17.21
N GLY A 26 21.00 -43.32 18.28
CA GLY A 26 21.66 -42.19 18.95
C GLY A 26 21.47 -40.82 18.28
N LYS A 27 20.84 -40.75 17.10
CA LYS A 27 20.55 -39.48 16.41
C LYS A 27 19.13 -38.93 16.62
N LYS A 28 18.30 -39.61 17.42
CA LYS A 28 16.94 -39.11 17.69
C LYS A 28 17.02 -37.81 18.49
N ALA A 29 16.48 -36.74 17.94
CA ALA A 29 16.45 -35.44 18.59
C ALA A 29 15.57 -35.50 19.85
N ARG A 30 16.10 -34.99 20.96
CA ARG A 30 15.36 -34.83 22.24
C ARG A 30 15.04 -33.37 22.53
N GLU A 31 15.74 -32.47 21.86
CA GLU A 31 15.65 -31.03 21.99
C GLU A 31 15.98 -30.40 20.63
N ILE A 32 15.43 -29.22 20.36
CA ILE A 32 15.76 -28.41 19.21
C ILE A 32 16.95 -27.52 19.59
N ASP A 33 18.14 -27.90 19.11
CA ASP A 33 19.40 -27.21 19.42
C ASP A 33 20.29 -27.06 18.17
N GLU A 34 21.41 -26.36 18.33
CA GLU A 34 22.36 -26.09 17.25
C GLU A 34 22.96 -27.35 16.61
N SER A 35 22.93 -28.51 17.27
CA SER A 35 23.47 -29.75 16.68
C SER A 35 22.68 -30.18 15.44
N LEU A 36 21.42 -29.76 15.33
CA LEU A 36 20.54 -30.06 14.20
C LEU A 36 20.98 -29.40 12.89
N ILE A 37 21.84 -28.37 12.93
CA ILE A 37 22.36 -27.77 11.69
C ILE A 37 23.22 -28.75 10.89
N PHE A 38 23.82 -29.74 11.56
CA PHE A 38 24.67 -30.76 10.93
C PHE A 38 23.87 -31.96 10.39
N TYR A 39 22.56 -32.01 10.64
CA TYR A 39 21.70 -33.06 10.13
C TYR A 39 21.38 -32.78 8.66
N LYS A 40 21.53 -33.82 7.83
CA LYS A 40 21.04 -33.80 6.44
C LYS A 40 19.51 -33.76 6.43
N LYS A 41 18.93 -33.33 5.31
CA LYS A 41 17.45 -33.30 5.10
C LYS A 41 16.75 -34.57 5.56
N TRP A 42 17.25 -35.73 5.12
CA TRP A 42 16.66 -37.02 5.46
C TRP A 42 16.86 -37.39 6.94
N GLU A 43 17.94 -36.93 7.58
CA GLU A 43 18.17 -37.17 9.00
C GLU A 43 17.22 -36.33 9.85
N LEU A 44 17.00 -35.06 9.47
CA LEU A 44 15.95 -34.24 10.10
C LEU A 44 14.57 -34.89 9.93
N GLU A 45 14.27 -35.37 8.71
CA GLU A 45 13.02 -36.07 8.42
C GLU A 45 12.85 -37.34 9.26
N ALA A 46 13.91 -38.12 9.45
CA ALA A 46 13.82 -39.36 10.21
C ALA A 46 13.85 -39.14 11.73
N CYS A 47 14.61 -38.17 12.22
CA CYS A 47 15.02 -38.10 13.63
C CYS A 47 14.40 -36.98 14.46
N VAL A 48 13.78 -35.98 13.84
CA VAL A 48 13.09 -34.92 14.55
C VAL A 48 11.61 -35.27 14.65
N ASP A 49 11.12 -35.40 15.87
CA ASP A 49 9.70 -35.62 16.12
C ASP A 49 8.89 -34.34 15.89
N ALA A 50 7.74 -34.44 15.22
CA ALA A 50 6.94 -33.27 14.87
C ALA A 50 6.32 -32.58 16.10
N ALA A 51 5.93 -33.35 17.14
CA ALA A 51 5.38 -32.79 18.36
C ALA A 51 6.46 -32.08 19.19
N LEU A 52 7.67 -32.66 19.23
CA LEU A 52 8.85 -31.98 19.82
C LEU A 52 9.14 -30.66 19.09
N LEU A 53 9.17 -30.68 17.75
CA LEU A 53 9.37 -29.48 16.94
C LEU A 53 8.33 -28.41 17.23
N ALA A 54 7.04 -28.77 17.25
CA ALA A 54 5.95 -27.85 17.56
C ALA A 54 6.04 -27.27 18.97
N ALA A 55 6.45 -28.09 19.96
CA ALA A 55 6.57 -27.66 21.35
C ALA A 55 7.76 -26.72 21.61
N GLN A 56 8.81 -26.78 20.77
CA GLN A 56 10.04 -25.99 20.91
C GLN A 56 10.26 -25.07 19.70
N MET A 57 9.18 -24.56 19.13
CA MET A 57 9.22 -23.70 17.93
C MET A 57 9.99 -22.40 18.18
N ASP A 58 9.97 -21.88 19.41
CA ASP A 58 10.71 -20.71 19.85
C ASP A 58 12.22 -20.83 19.58
N ARG A 59 12.77 -22.04 19.68
CA ARG A 59 14.20 -22.32 19.48
C ARG A 59 14.61 -22.39 18.02
N VAL A 60 13.69 -22.73 17.14
CA VAL A 60 13.97 -22.88 15.70
C VAL A 60 14.55 -21.60 15.12
N ASN A 61 14.07 -20.43 15.58
CA ASN A 61 14.54 -19.13 15.11
C ASN A 61 15.93 -18.73 15.59
N ALA A 62 16.41 -19.31 16.70
CA ALA A 62 17.74 -19.05 17.21
C ALA A 62 18.81 -19.83 16.45
N ILE A 63 18.41 -20.80 15.63
CA ILE A 63 19.31 -21.72 14.94
C ILE A 63 19.36 -21.34 13.45
N PRO A 64 20.56 -21.18 12.85
CA PRO A 64 20.72 -20.79 11.46
C PRO A 64 20.50 -21.98 10.51
N PHE A 65 19.29 -22.52 10.50
CA PHE A 65 18.90 -23.56 9.55
C PHE A 65 18.98 -23.04 8.11
N THR A 66 19.47 -23.90 7.21
CA THR A 66 19.42 -23.62 5.77
C THR A 66 17.98 -23.62 5.28
N TYR A 67 17.72 -22.94 4.15
CA TYR A 67 16.40 -22.95 3.50
C TYR A 67 15.86 -24.35 3.26
N GLU A 68 16.75 -25.27 2.95
CA GLU A 68 16.50 -26.68 2.72
C GLU A 68 16.07 -27.45 3.98
N GLN A 69 16.67 -27.12 5.13
CA GLN A 69 16.30 -27.71 6.41
C GLN A 69 14.97 -27.13 6.91
N LEU A 70 14.74 -25.82 6.72
CA LEU A 70 13.46 -25.19 7.04
C LEU A 70 12.29 -25.81 6.25
N ASP A 71 12.51 -26.23 4.99
CA ASP A 71 11.48 -26.92 4.21
C ASP A 71 11.10 -28.28 4.83
N VAL A 72 12.07 -29.01 5.38
CA VAL A 72 11.83 -30.27 6.12
C VAL A 72 11.07 -29.99 7.41
N LEU A 73 11.47 -28.98 8.18
CA LEU A 73 10.77 -28.60 9.42
C LEU A 73 9.32 -28.16 9.13
N LYS A 74 9.09 -27.37 8.08
CA LYS A 74 7.75 -27.02 7.61
C LYS A 74 6.95 -28.27 7.28
N HIS A 75 7.52 -29.20 6.50
CA HIS A 75 6.84 -30.43 6.11
C HIS A 75 6.38 -31.24 7.33
N LYS A 76 7.21 -31.35 8.37
CA LYS A 76 6.84 -32.01 9.63
C LYS A 76 5.67 -31.34 10.35
N LEU A 77 5.64 -30.01 10.38
CA LEU A 77 4.52 -29.27 10.96
C LEU A 77 3.25 -29.48 10.14
N ASP A 78 3.35 -29.50 8.82
CA ASP A 78 2.22 -29.78 7.92
C ASP A 78 1.66 -31.20 8.12
N GLU A 79 2.53 -32.21 8.33
CA GLU A 79 2.11 -33.58 8.65
C GLU A 79 1.36 -33.64 9.99
N LEU A 80 1.82 -32.90 11.01
CA LEU A 80 1.20 -32.86 12.33
C LEU A 80 -0.12 -32.06 12.33
N TYR A 81 -0.18 -30.98 11.55
CA TYR A 81 -1.27 -30.02 11.55
C TYR A 81 -1.83 -29.79 10.12
N PRO A 82 -2.44 -30.81 9.50
CA PRO A 82 -2.90 -30.73 8.11
C PRO A 82 -3.98 -29.67 7.88
N GLN A 83 -4.72 -29.30 8.94
CA GLN A 83 -5.79 -28.30 8.92
C GLN A 83 -5.34 -26.90 9.34
N GLY A 84 -4.04 -26.68 9.52
CA GLY A 84 -3.48 -25.40 9.96
C GLY A 84 -2.93 -25.46 11.38
N TYR A 85 -1.95 -24.60 11.65
CA TYR A 85 -1.19 -24.62 12.89
C TYR A 85 -1.97 -24.00 14.05
N PRO A 86 -1.77 -24.49 15.29
CA PRO A 86 -2.31 -23.82 16.46
C PRO A 86 -1.61 -22.47 16.66
N GLU A 87 -2.33 -21.49 17.20
CA GLU A 87 -1.84 -20.11 17.35
C GLU A 87 -0.55 -20.03 18.20
N SER A 88 -0.38 -20.93 19.17
CA SER A 88 0.85 -21.06 19.96
C SER A 88 2.09 -21.41 19.14
N VAL A 89 1.94 -22.19 18.07
CA VAL A 89 3.02 -22.50 17.12
C VAL A 89 3.22 -21.33 16.17
N ILE A 90 2.13 -20.74 15.66
CA ILE A 90 2.16 -19.61 14.73
C ILE A 90 2.96 -18.43 15.30
N GLN A 91 2.70 -18.07 16.56
CA GLN A 91 3.39 -16.98 17.26
C GLN A 91 4.92 -17.12 17.24
N HIS A 92 5.42 -18.36 17.22
CA HIS A 92 6.85 -18.66 17.33
C HIS A 92 7.48 -19.07 16.00
N LEU A 93 6.76 -19.00 14.86
CA LEU A 93 7.32 -19.40 13.56
C LEU A 93 8.58 -18.60 13.18
N GLY A 94 8.67 -17.34 13.60
CA GLY A 94 9.78 -16.43 13.24
C GLY A 94 10.19 -16.56 11.77
N HIS A 95 11.46 -16.86 11.47
CA HIS A 95 11.94 -16.96 10.10
C HIS A 95 11.29 -18.09 9.28
N LEU A 96 10.79 -19.14 9.94
CA LEU A 96 10.03 -20.19 9.26
C LEU A 96 8.73 -19.64 8.65
N PHE A 97 8.21 -18.51 9.16
CA PHE A 97 7.11 -17.79 8.53
C PHE A 97 7.40 -17.51 7.05
N LEU A 98 8.63 -17.12 6.68
CA LEU A 98 9.00 -16.78 5.30
C LEU A 98 8.86 -17.95 4.30
N LYS A 99 8.64 -19.18 4.79
CA LYS A 99 8.36 -20.37 3.99
C LYS A 99 6.87 -20.67 3.80
N MET A 100 5.99 -19.89 4.40
CA MET A 100 4.55 -20.13 4.38
C MET A 100 3.92 -19.49 3.16
N SER A 101 3.14 -20.27 2.41
CA SER A 101 2.35 -19.75 1.29
C SER A 101 1.06 -19.06 1.80
N PRO A 102 0.43 -18.19 1.00
CA PRO A 102 -0.91 -17.69 1.30
C PRO A 102 -1.92 -18.83 1.60
N GLU A 103 -1.81 -19.95 0.90
CA GLU A 103 -2.64 -21.14 1.06
C GLU A 103 -2.44 -21.81 2.43
N ASP A 104 -1.21 -21.83 2.94
CA ASP A 104 -0.91 -22.30 4.29
C ASP A 104 -1.55 -21.38 5.33
N ILE A 105 -1.38 -20.06 5.17
CA ILE A 105 -1.87 -19.04 6.11
C ILE A 105 -3.40 -19.04 6.18
N ARG A 106 -4.09 -19.29 5.06
CA ARG A 106 -5.57 -19.34 5.02
C ARG A 106 -6.16 -20.38 5.97
N LYS A 107 -5.41 -21.43 6.32
CA LYS A 107 -5.83 -22.47 7.25
C LYS A 107 -5.79 -22.03 8.71
N TRP A 108 -5.05 -20.95 9.01
CA TRP A 108 -4.79 -20.53 10.38
C TRP A 108 -5.95 -19.74 10.99
N ASN A 109 -6.12 -19.86 12.29
CA ASN A 109 -6.98 -18.99 13.08
C ASN A 109 -6.10 -18.07 13.94
N VAL A 110 -5.89 -16.84 13.49
CA VAL A 110 -5.04 -15.85 14.17
C VAL A 110 -5.95 -14.81 14.80
N THR A 111 -5.86 -14.63 16.11
CA THR A 111 -6.74 -13.74 16.89
C THR A 111 -5.97 -12.82 17.85
N SER A 112 -4.73 -13.19 18.18
CA SER A 112 -3.84 -12.46 19.06
C SER A 112 -3.05 -11.39 18.30
N LEU A 113 -3.11 -10.16 18.81
CA LEU A 113 -2.30 -9.07 18.29
C LEU A 113 -0.80 -9.32 18.48
N GLU A 114 -0.42 -10.07 19.52
CA GLU A 114 0.98 -10.47 19.75
C GLU A 114 1.48 -11.41 18.66
N THR A 115 0.65 -12.37 18.25
CA THR A 115 0.96 -13.27 17.12
C THR A 115 1.12 -12.49 15.83
N LEU A 116 0.21 -11.54 15.55
CA LEU A 116 0.32 -10.67 14.38
C LEU A 116 1.64 -9.90 14.42
N LYS A 117 1.95 -9.22 15.53
CA LYS A 117 3.20 -8.45 15.71
C LYS A 117 4.45 -9.31 15.50
N ALA A 118 4.50 -10.49 16.11
CA ALA A 118 5.64 -11.39 16.01
C ALA A 118 5.95 -11.76 14.54
N LEU A 119 4.92 -12.02 13.74
CA LEU A 119 5.07 -12.36 12.33
C LEU A 119 5.37 -11.15 11.44
N LEU A 120 4.80 -9.98 11.72
CA LEU A 120 5.10 -8.76 10.97
C LEU A 120 6.54 -8.26 11.23
N GLU A 121 7.10 -8.46 12.43
CA GLU A 121 8.51 -8.13 12.72
C GLU A 121 9.48 -8.93 11.85
N VAL A 122 9.19 -10.20 11.55
CA VAL A 122 10.05 -11.04 10.69
C VAL A 122 10.16 -10.48 9.27
N ASN A 123 9.10 -9.81 8.80
CA ASN A 123 9.00 -9.28 7.45
C ASN A 123 9.15 -7.74 7.41
N LYS A 124 9.60 -7.14 8.53
CA LYS A 124 9.78 -5.69 8.64
C LYS A 124 10.80 -5.16 7.64
N GLY A 125 10.45 -4.04 6.99
CA GLY A 125 11.31 -3.39 6.00
C GLY A 125 11.22 -3.99 4.59
N HIS A 126 10.48 -5.08 4.41
CA HIS A 126 10.12 -5.61 3.10
C HIS A 126 8.82 -5.00 2.58
N GLU A 127 8.58 -5.08 1.27
CA GLU A 127 7.30 -4.68 0.68
C GLU A 127 6.17 -5.62 1.13
N MET A 128 4.93 -5.12 1.11
CA MET A 128 3.74 -5.90 1.46
C MET A 128 3.63 -7.13 0.54
N SER A 129 3.96 -8.30 1.06
CA SER A 129 3.83 -9.56 0.32
C SER A 129 2.40 -10.09 0.38
N ALA A 130 2.00 -10.90 -0.62
CA ALA A 130 0.71 -11.60 -0.60
C ALA A 130 0.52 -12.44 0.68
N GLN A 131 1.62 -12.94 1.22
CA GLN A 131 1.69 -13.68 2.46
C GLN A 131 1.25 -12.82 3.67
N VAL A 132 1.84 -11.64 3.80
CA VAL A 132 1.51 -10.70 4.90
C VAL A 132 0.08 -10.17 4.75
N ALA A 133 -0.34 -9.83 3.53
CA ALA A 133 -1.71 -9.42 3.27
C ALA A 133 -2.70 -10.51 3.71
N THR A 134 -2.42 -11.77 3.38
CA THR A 134 -3.23 -12.92 3.81
C THR A 134 -3.25 -13.07 5.33
N LEU A 135 -2.12 -12.84 6.02
CA LEU A 135 -2.05 -12.88 7.48
C LEU A 135 -2.94 -11.80 8.12
N ILE A 136 -2.88 -10.57 7.63
CA ILE A 136 -3.71 -9.46 8.10
C ILE A 136 -5.19 -9.80 7.88
N ASP A 137 -5.55 -10.30 6.70
CA ASP A 137 -6.94 -10.70 6.39
C ASP A 137 -7.45 -11.80 7.35
N ARG A 138 -6.61 -12.79 7.67
CA ARG A 138 -6.96 -13.83 8.64
C ARG A 138 -7.17 -13.27 10.04
N PHE A 139 -6.30 -12.37 10.48
CA PHE A 139 -6.46 -11.68 11.76
C PHE A 139 -7.78 -10.89 11.83
N VAL A 140 -8.08 -10.12 10.78
CA VAL A 140 -9.29 -9.31 10.69
C VAL A 140 -10.54 -10.20 10.67
N MET A 141 -10.50 -11.34 9.98
CA MET A 141 -11.61 -12.30 9.97
C MET A 141 -11.85 -12.94 11.34
N GLY A 142 -10.79 -13.22 12.10
CA GLY A 142 -10.87 -13.82 13.44
C GLY A 142 -11.44 -12.88 14.50
N ARG A 143 -11.10 -11.58 14.45
CA ARG A 143 -11.59 -10.56 15.40
C ARG A 143 -12.84 -9.79 14.93
N GLY A 144 -13.11 -9.78 13.64
CA GLY A 144 -14.22 -9.05 13.02
C GLY A 144 -13.97 -7.55 12.78
N GLN A 145 -13.01 -6.89 13.44
CA GLN A 145 -12.68 -5.48 13.22
C GLN A 145 -11.19 -5.14 13.45
N LEU A 146 -10.73 -4.11 12.74
CA LEU A 146 -9.45 -3.43 12.96
C LEU A 146 -9.64 -2.35 14.04
N ASP A 147 -9.42 -2.70 15.30
CA ASP A 147 -9.33 -1.71 16.38
C ASP A 147 -8.11 -0.77 16.18
N LYS A 148 -8.04 0.30 16.97
CA LYS A 148 -6.98 1.31 16.85
C LYS A 148 -5.59 0.70 16.98
N ASP A 149 -5.37 -0.17 17.97
CA ASP A 149 -4.06 -0.76 18.23
C ASP A 149 -3.60 -1.68 17.08
N THR A 150 -4.56 -2.37 16.46
CA THR A 150 -4.31 -3.19 15.27
C THR A 150 -3.96 -2.32 14.07
N LEU A 151 -4.72 -1.25 13.82
CA LEU A 151 -4.42 -0.29 12.74
C LEU A 151 -3.04 0.32 12.91
N ASP A 152 -2.73 0.78 14.11
CA ASP A 152 -1.43 1.38 14.44
C ASP A 152 -0.33 0.35 14.22
N THR A 153 -0.53 -0.91 14.65
CA THR A 153 0.41 -2.00 14.40
C THR A 153 0.65 -2.20 12.91
N VAL A 154 -0.39 -2.49 12.13
CA VAL A 154 -0.24 -2.80 10.69
C VAL A 154 0.40 -1.64 9.93
N THR A 155 0.04 -0.40 10.24
CA THR A 155 0.57 0.79 9.56
C THR A 155 2.01 1.14 9.95
N VAL A 156 2.47 0.77 11.14
CA VAL A 156 3.90 0.86 11.52
C VAL A 156 4.74 -0.10 10.68
N PHE A 157 4.27 -1.33 10.46
CA PHE A 157 5.01 -2.34 9.69
C PHE A 157 4.91 -2.13 8.18
N TYR A 158 3.72 -1.73 7.72
CA TYR A 158 3.41 -1.55 6.30
C TYR A 158 2.66 -0.24 6.07
N PRO A 159 3.37 0.88 5.96
CA PRO A 159 2.76 2.18 5.69
C PRO A 159 1.91 2.19 4.41
N GLY A 160 2.23 1.35 3.41
CA GLY A 160 1.41 1.19 2.20
C GLY A 160 -0.04 0.72 2.46
N TYR A 161 -0.31 0.11 3.62
CA TYR A 161 -1.67 -0.28 3.99
C TYR A 161 -2.60 0.92 4.22
N LEU A 162 -2.05 2.12 4.47
CA LEU A 162 -2.83 3.34 4.63
C LEU A 162 -3.80 3.57 3.46
N CYS A 163 -3.38 3.28 2.23
CA CYS A 163 -4.22 3.50 1.05
C CYS A 163 -5.39 2.50 0.95
N SER A 164 -5.32 1.38 1.66
CA SER A 164 -6.41 0.39 1.73
C SER A 164 -7.48 0.75 2.78
N LEU A 165 -7.19 1.71 3.65
CA LEU A 165 -8.09 2.14 4.71
C LEU A 165 -9.14 3.13 4.19
N SER A 166 -10.34 3.07 4.77
CA SER A 166 -11.36 4.11 4.56
C SER A 166 -10.93 5.44 5.18
N PRO A 167 -11.43 6.60 4.70
CA PRO A 167 -11.14 7.90 5.30
C PRO A 167 -11.43 7.96 6.81
N LYS A 168 -12.48 7.26 7.27
CA LYS A 168 -12.82 7.15 8.69
C LYS A 168 -11.74 6.41 9.49
N GLN A 169 -11.24 5.29 8.99
CA GLN A 169 -10.15 4.54 9.65
C GLN A 169 -8.84 5.33 9.63
N LEU A 170 -8.52 5.98 8.50
CA LEU A 170 -7.35 6.84 8.38
C LEU A 170 -7.36 7.99 9.38
N SER A 171 -8.53 8.54 9.70
CA SER A 171 -8.65 9.63 10.69
C SER A 171 -8.10 9.23 12.07
N SER A 172 -8.22 7.95 12.44
CA SER A 172 -7.75 7.40 13.72
C SER A 172 -6.24 7.13 13.77
N VAL A 173 -5.57 7.07 12.62
CA VAL A 173 -4.12 6.83 12.54
C VAL A 173 -3.34 8.04 13.07
N PRO A 174 -2.38 7.86 13.99
CA PRO A 174 -1.62 8.96 14.56
C PRO A 174 -0.64 9.60 13.54
N PRO A 175 -0.41 10.93 13.59
CA PRO A 175 0.53 11.60 12.69
C PRO A 175 1.97 11.07 12.76
N SER A 176 2.37 10.40 13.85
CA SER A 176 3.71 9.81 13.99
C SER A 176 4.02 8.77 12.91
N ILE A 177 3.01 8.06 12.39
CA ILE A 177 3.18 7.07 11.32
C ILE A 177 3.62 7.73 10.01
N ILE A 178 3.26 8.99 9.79
CA ILE A 178 3.60 9.71 8.55
C ILE A 178 5.11 9.78 8.32
N TRP A 179 5.92 9.74 9.39
CA TRP A 179 7.38 9.70 9.28
C TRP A 179 7.94 8.43 8.64
N ALA A 180 7.22 7.31 8.74
CA ALA A 180 7.62 6.03 8.16
C ALA A 180 7.12 5.84 6.72
N VAL A 181 6.21 6.69 6.24
CA VAL A 181 5.62 6.59 4.90
C VAL A 181 6.63 7.00 3.84
N ARG A 182 6.86 6.11 2.86
CA ARG A 182 7.67 6.40 1.68
C ARG A 182 6.76 6.85 0.52
N PRO A 183 7.29 7.56 -0.48
CA PRO A 183 6.52 7.96 -1.66
C PRO A 183 5.73 6.81 -2.32
N GLN A 184 6.35 5.61 -2.42
CA GLN A 184 5.75 4.44 -3.05
C GLN A 184 4.55 3.89 -2.27
N ASP A 185 4.56 4.05 -0.95
CA ASP A 185 3.48 3.60 -0.08
C ASP A 185 2.17 4.36 -0.36
N LEU A 186 2.25 5.51 -1.04
CA LEU A 186 1.10 6.36 -1.41
C LEU A 186 0.61 6.16 -2.86
N ASP A 187 1.30 5.37 -3.69
CA ASP A 187 0.97 5.26 -5.12
C ASP A 187 -0.42 4.64 -5.38
N THR A 188 -0.96 3.90 -4.41
CA THR A 188 -2.30 3.31 -4.49
C THR A 188 -3.39 4.16 -3.80
N CYS A 189 -3.03 5.30 -3.20
CA CYS A 189 -3.98 6.15 -2.49
C CYS A 189 -4.86 6.91 -3.47
N GLY A 190 -6.18 6.85 -3.25
CA GLY A 190 -7.14 7.70 -3.93
C GLY A 190 -7.17 9.13 -3.34
N PRO A 191 -7.82 10.08 -4.03
CA PRO A 191 -7.94 11.47 -3.58
C PRO A 191 -8.51 11.59 -2.15
N ARG A 192 -9.55 10.80 -1.84
CA ARG A 192 -10.20 10.81 -0.51
C ARG A 192 -9.29 10.37 0.63
N GLN A 193 -8.36 9.45 0.37
CA GLN A 193 -7.36 9.05 1.35
C GLN A 193 -6.32 10.16 1.53
N LEU A 194 -5.84 10.74 0.42
CA LEU A 194 -4.88 11.83 0.46
C LEU A 194 -5.43 13.08 1.15
N ASP A 195 -6.73 13.38 1.03
CA ASP A 195 -7.41 14.45 1.77
C ASP A 195 -7.25 14.31 3.29
N VAL A 196 -7.20 13.08 3.81
CA VAL A 196 -7.01 12.82 5.24
C VAL A 196 -5.53 12.79 5.61
N LEU A 197 -4.69 12.23 4.73
CA LEU A 197 -3.26 12.06 4.98
C LEU A 197 -2.49 13.38 4.88
N TYR A 198 -2.87 14.27 3.96
CA TYR A 198 -2.16 15.52 3.73
C TYR A 198 -2.15 16.46 4.96
N PRO A 199 -3.29 16.77 5.62
CA PRO A 199 -3.26 17.55 6.85
C PRO A 199 -2.46 16.88 7.98
N LYS A 200 -2.49 15.54 8.07
CA LYS A 200 -1.65 14.80 9.03
C LYS A 200 -0.17 14.94 8.73
N ALA A 201 0.22 14.91 7.46
CA ALA A 201 1.59 15.13 7.02
C ALA A 201 2.07 16.55 7.33
N ARG A 202 1.22 17.57 7.11
CA ARG A 202 1.52 18.94 7.53
C ARG A 202 1.81 19.04 9.03
N LEU A 203 0.98 18.41 9.86
CA LEU A 203 1.18 18.37 11.31
C LEU A 203 2.46 17.61 11.69
N ALA A 204 2.74 16.48 11.03
CA ALA A 204 3.93 15.68 11.29
C ALA A 204 5.22 16.46 10.96
N PHE A 205 5.21 17.23 9.86
CA PHE A 205 6.38 17.94 9.36
C PHE A 205 6.42 19.43 9.73
N GLN A 206 5.53 19.91 10.60
CA GLN A 206 5.36 21.35 10.90
C GLN A 206 6.63 22.06 11.41
N ASN A 207 7.56 21.30 12.00
CA ASN A 207 8.81 21.83 12.55
C ASN A 207 9.96 21.86 11.53
N MET A 208 9.75 21.34 10.31
CA MET A 208 10.73 21.40 9.22
C MET A 208 10.66 22.76 8.52
N ASN A 209 11.77 23.16 7.90
CA ASN A 209 11.82 24.43 7.16
C ASN A 209 12.25 24.23 5.70
N GLY A 210 11.89 25.21 4.87
CA GLY A 210 12.37 25.37 3.50
C GLY A 210 12.22 24.12 2.63
N SER A 211 13.34 23.73 2.00
CA SER A 211 13.40 22.64 1.03
C SER A 211 13.18 21.26 1.67
N GLU A 212 13.58 21.05 2.91
CA GLU A 212 13.40 19.76 3.60
C GLU A 212 11.91 19.45 3.82
N TYR A 213 11.15 20.45 4.26
CA TYR A 213 9.69 20.35 4.38
C TYR A 213 9.05 19.97 3.05
N PHE A 214 9.45 20.67 1.97
CA PHE A 214 8.89 20.42 0.64
C PHE A 214 9.19 19.00 0.16
N VAL A 215 10.43 18.51 0.32
CA VAL A 215 10.81 17.14 -0.04
C VAL A 215 9.92 16.10 0.66
N LYS A 216 9.60 16.32 1.95
CA LYS A 216 8.77 15.40 2.74
C LYS A 216 7.28 15.48 2.38
N ILE A 217 6.73 16.68 2.20
CA ILE A 217 5.31 16.87 1.94
C ILE A 217 4.91 16.51 0.50
N ARG A 218 5.87 16.52 -0.44
CA ARG A 218 5.64 16.38 -1.88
C ARG A 218 4.74 15.21 -2.26
N SER A 219 4.96 14.02 -1.70
CA SER A 219 4.18 12.82 -2.03
C SER A 219 2.73 12.87 -1.51
N PHE A 220 2.43 13.77 -0.58
CA PHE A 220 1.09 13.95 -0.01
C PHE A 220 0.28 15.04 -0.73
N LEU A 221 0.87 15.79 -1.67
CA LEU A 221 0.24 16.97 -2.30
C LEU A 221 -1.03 16.64 -3.11
N GLY A 222 -1.27 15.38 -3.44
CA GLY A 222 -2.55 14.94 -4.02
C GLY A 222 -3.77 15.17 -3.10
N GLY A 223 -3.56 15.51 -1.83
CA GLY A 223 -4.59 15.93 -0.87
C GLY A 223 -4.53 17.42 -0.51
N ALA A 224 -3.73 18.23 -1.20
CA ALA A 224 -3.56 19.64 -0.89
C ALA A 224 -4.74 20.49 -1.38
N HIS A 225 -5.18 21.43 -0.55
CA HIS A 225 -6.18 22.42 -0.93
C HIS A 225 -5.55 23.63 -1.61
N THR A 226 -6.36 24.41 -2.33
CA THR A 226 -5.91 25.61 -3.07
C THR A 226 -5.05 26.54 -2.21
N GLU A 227 -5.48 26.80 -0.98
CA GLU A 227 -4.79 27.76 -0.10
C GLU A 227 -3.39 27.30 0.28
N ASP A 228 -3.20 25.99 0.41
CA ASP A 228 -1.88 25.41 0.67
C ASP A 228 -1.00 25.47 -0.58
N LEU A 229 -1.56 25.27 -1.78
CA LEU A 229 -0.84 25.43 -3.04
C LEU A 229 -0.43 26.89 -3.27
N LYS A 230 -1.30 27.86 -2.96
CA LYS A 230 -0.95 29.28 -2.99
C LYS A 230 0.17 29.61 -2.01
N ALA A 231 0.10 29.11 -0.78
CA ALA A 231 1.16 29.27 0.20
C ALA A 231 2.49 28.67 -0.28
N LEU A 232 2.46 27.49 -0.91
CA LEU A 232 3.64 26.87 -1.52
C LEU A 232 4.20 27.70 -2.68
N SER A 233 3.35 28.32 -3.50
CA SER A 233 3.79 29.18 -4.62
C SER A 233 4.57 30.42 -4.16
N GLN A 234 4.39 30.83 -2.91
CA GLN A 234 5.13 31.94 -2.30
C GLN A 234 6.47 31.48 -1.73
N GLN A 235 6.66 30.17 -1.61
CA GLN A 235 7.92 29.56 -1.21
C GLN A 235 8.78 29.30 -2.45
N ASN A 236 10.10 29.31 -2.28
CA ASN A 236 11.03 29.00 -3.36
C ASN A 236 11.12 27.47 -3.59
N VAL A 237 9.99 26.87 -3.96
CA VAL A 237 9.83 25.45 -4.24
C VAL A 237 9.69 25.22 -5.74
N SER A 238 10.04 24.03 -6.20
CA SER A 238 9.85 23.60 -7.58
C SER A 238 9.37 22.16 -7.58
N MET A 239 8.14 21.95 -8.01
CA MET A 239 7.56 20.62 -8.21
C MET A 239 7.69 20.20 -9.66
N ASP A 240 7.95 18.92 -9.89
CA ASP A 240 7.93 18.41 -11.24
C ASP A 240 6.50 18.19 -11.75
N LEU A 241 6.40 17.99 -13.06
CA LEU A 241 5.13 17.84 -13.74
C LEU A 241 4.38 16.59 -13.24
N ALA A 242 5.08 15.49 -12.95
CA ALA A 242 4.45 14.29 -12.40
C ALA A 242 3.75 14.56 -11.05
N THR A 243 4.34 15.39 -10.20
CA THR A 243 3.72 15.83 -8.93
C THR A 243 2.51 16.73 -9.20
N PHE A 244 2.65 17.71 -10.09
CA PHE A 244 1.58 18.63 -10.45
C PHE A 244 0.36 17.89 -11.03
N MET A 245 0.59 16.86 -11.85
CA MET A 245 -0.46 16.04 -12.44
C MET A 245 -1.21 15.17 -11.42
N LYS A 246 -0.62 14.91 -10.25
CA LYS A 246 -1.27 14.20 -9.14
C LYS A 246 -2.11 15.13 -8.23
N LEU A 247 -2.06 16.45 -8.42
CA LEU A 247 -2.85 17.40 -7.62
C LEU A 247 -4.34 17.26 -7.90
N GLN A 248 -5.16 17.62 -6.91
CA GLN A 248 -6.60 17.67 -7.13
C GLN A 248 -6.96 18.76 -8.12
N THR A 249 -7.80 18.41 -9.10
CA THR A 249 -8.23 19.37 -10.12
C THR A 249 -8.85 20.60 -9.47
N ASP A 250 -9.78 20.42 -8.55
CA ASP A 250 -10.48 21.52 -7.87
C ASP A 250 -9.54 22.42 -7.07
N ALA A 251 -8.42 21.88 -6.56
CA ALA A 251 -7.40 22.67 -5.87
C ALA A 251 -6.57 23.53 -6.83
N VAL A 252 -6.34 23.05 -8.06
CA VAL A 252 -5.52 23.70 -9.09
C VAL A 252 -6.30 24.75 -9.88
N LEU A 253 -7.59 24.52 -10.16
CA LEU A 253 -8.42 25.42 -10.98
C LEU A 253 -8.36 26.91 -10.56
N PRO A 254 -8.35 27.26 -9.26
CA PRO A 254 -8.32 28.67 -8.84
C PRO A 254 -6.93 29.31 -8.87
N LEU A 255 -5.88 28.56 -9.19
CA LEU A 255 -4.52 29.10 -9.25
C LEU A 255 -4.34 29.96 -10.50
N THR A 256 -3.63 31.07 -10.32
CA THR A 256 -3.23 31.97 -11.41
C THR A 256 -2.06 31.42 -12.22
N VAL A 257 -1.84 31.97 -13.41
CA VAL A 257 -0.66 31.67 -14.24
C VAL A 257 0.65 31.90 -13.47
N ALA A 258 0.76 33.00 -12.74
CA ALA A 258 1.95 33.30 -11.94
C ALA A 258 2.17 32.30 -10.79
N GLU A 259 1.11 31.84 -10.13
CA GLU A 259 1.21 30.83 -9.05
C GLU A 259 1.64 29.47 -9.61
N VAL A 260 1.06 29.02 -10.74
CA VAL A 260 1.47 27.77 -11.39
C VAL A 260 2.92 27.85 -11.89
N GLN A 261 3.32 28.98 -12.47
CA GLN A 261 4.70 29.21 -12.88
C GLN A 261 5.67 29.11 -11.69
N LYS A 262 5.32 29.69 -10.53
CA LYS A 262 6.15 29.61 -9.31
C LYS A 262 6.19 28.19 -8.73
N LEU A 263 5.08 27.45 -8.75
CA LEU A 263 5.03 26.07 -8.25
C LEU A 263 5.88 25.11 -9.10
N LEU A 264 5.87 25.27 -10.43
CA LEU A 264 6.62 24.40 -11.35
C LEU A 264 8.07 24.84 -11.56
N GLY A 265 8.34 26.14 -11.41
CA GLY A 265 9.65 26.74 -11.69
C GLY A 265 10.17 26.35 -13.09
N PRO A 266 11.37 25.75 -13.21
CA PRO A 266 11.92 25.34 -14.50
C PRO A 266 11.10 24.27 -15.23
N HIS A 267 10.21 23.55 -14.54
CA HIS A 267 9.38 22.50 -15.16
C HIS A 267 8.15 23.05 -15.89
N VAL A 268 7.94 24.37 -15.89
CA VAL A 268 6.77 25.01 -16.51
C VAL A 268 6.68 24.72 -18.02
N GLU A 269 7.81 24.55 -18.69
CA GLU A 269 7.87 24.22 -20.13
C GLU A 269 7.14 22.91 -20.46
N GLY A 270 7.10 21.98 -19.50
CA GLY A 270 6.41 20.70 -19.63
C GLY A 270 4.88 20.82 -19.74
N LEU A 271 4.28 21.95 -19.34
CA LEU A 271 2.82 22.15 -19.39
C LEU A 271 2.25 21.94 -20.80
N LYS A 272 3.02 22.27 -21.85
CA LYS A 272 2.56 22.11 -23.23
C LYS A 272 2.33 20.64 -23.59
N ALA A 273 3.16 19.73 -23.08
CA ALA A 273 3.01 18.30 -23.32
C ALA A 273 1.73 17.75 -22.64
N GLU A 274 1.30 18.36 -21.55
CA GLU A 274 0.17 17.92 -20.72
C GLU A 274 -1.12 18.73 -20.97
N GLU A 275 -1.16 19.60 -21.98
CA GLU A 275 -2.28 20.52 -22.25
C GLU A 275 -3.65 19.83 -22.44
N ARG A 276 -3.65 18.52 -22.73
CA ARG A 276 -4.85 17.70 -22.94
C ARG A 276 -5.25 16.86 -21.71
N HIS A 277 -4.38 16.76 -20.72
CA HIS A 277 -4.60 15.95 -19.52
C HIS A 277 -5.07 16.81 -18.35
N ARG A 278 -5.82 16.21 -17.42
CA ARG A 278 -6.18 16.88 -16.17
C ARG A 278 -5.01 16.77 -15.18
N PRO A 279 -4.78 17.79 -14.33
CA PRO A 279 -5.59 19.00 -14.15
C PRO A 279 -5.29 20.13 -15.14
N VAL A 280 -4.17 20.07 -15.88
CA VAL A 280 -3.65 21.15 -16.74
C VAL A 280 -4.68 21.68 -17.74
N ARG A 281 -5.34 20.80 -18.50
CA ARG A 281 -6.36 21.19 -19.48
C ARG A 281 -7.49 22.02 -18.87
N ASP A 282 -7.99 21.57 -17.72
CA ASP A 282 -9.15 22.20 -17.09
C ASP A 282 -8.72 23.55 -16.45
N TRP A 283 -7.48 23.63 -15.96
CA TRP A 283 -6.86 24.86 -15.50
C TRP A 283 -6.67 25.89 -16.63
N ILE A 284 -6.11 25.49 -17.79
CA ILE A 284 -5.93 26.36 -18.96
C ILE A 284 -7.25 27.05 -19.34
N ARG A 285 -8.35 26.29 -19.37
CA ARG A 285 -9.69 26.80 -19.72
C ARG A 285 -10.25 27.81 -18.73
N ARG A 286 -9.68 27.92 -17.52
CA ARG A 286 -10.08 28.89 -16.49
C ARG A 286 -9.24 30.17 -16.55
N GLN A 287 -8.11 30.19 -17.25
CA GLN A 287 -7.24 31.34 -17.33
C GLN A 287 -7.59 32.24 -18.52
N ARG A 288 -7.23 33.53 -18.45
CA ARG A 288 -7.29 34.42 -19.62
C ARG A 288 -6.22 34.01 -20.62
N GLN A 289 -6.52 34.13 -21.91
CA GLN A 289 -5.56 33.79 -22.96
C GLN A 289 -4.31 34.70 -22.88
N ASP A 290 -4.48 36.00 -22.63
CA ASP A 290 -3.33 36.92 -22.46
C ASP A 290 -2.40 36.52 -21.31
N ASP A 291 -2.97 36.06 -20.18
CA ASP A 291 -2.17 35.61 -19.05
C ASP A 291 -1.39 34.34 -19.42
N LEU A 292 -2.01 33.39 -20.12
CA LEU A 292 -1.35 32.18 -20.60
C LEU A 292 -0.23 32.49 -21.60
N ASP A 293 -0.43 33.47 -22.47
CA ASP A 293 0.53 33.87 -23.49
C ASP A 293 1.81 34.45 -22.86
N THR A 294 1.75 34.99 -21.64
CA THR A 294 2.95 35.43 -20.88
C THR A 294 3.95 34.32 -20.61
N LEU A 295 3.49 33.05 -20.61
CA LEU A 295 4.39 31.90 -20.44
C LEU A 295 5.22 31.62 -21.69
N GLY A 296 4.83 32.12 -22.87
CA GLY A 296 5.55 31.88 -24.12
C GLY A 296 5.49 30.43 -24.63
N LEU A 297 4.62 29.58 -24.07
CA LEU A 297 4.54 28.14 -24.38
C LEU A 297 3.56 27.81 -25.53
N GLY A 298 2.83 28.80 -26.03
CA GLY A 298 1.78 28.58 -27.03
C GLY A 298 0.62 27.72 -26.53
N LEU A 299 0.27 27.84 -25.24
CA LEU A 299 -0.92 27.22 -24.67
C LEU A 299 -2.18 27.91 -25.24
N GLN A 300 -3.18 27.12 -25.62
CA GLN A 300 -4.39 27.62 -26.28
C GLN A 300 -5.65 27.06 -25.62
N GLY A 301 -6.75 27.79 -25.73
CA GLY A 301 -8.04 27.41 -25.15
C GLY A 301 -8.36 28.06 -23.81
N GLY A 302 -7.62 29.12 -23.45
CA GLY A 302 -8.01 30.04 -22.38
C GLY A 302 -9.20 30.91 -22.80
N ILE A 303 -9.66 31.74 -21.87
CA ILE A 303 -10.77 32.68 -22.07
C ILE A 303 -10.26 33.84 -22.95
N PRO A 304 -10.86 34.08 -24.13
CA PRO A 304 -10.45 35.17 -25.00
C PRO A 304 -10.66 36.54 -24.36
N ASN A 305 -9.90 37.53 -24.81
CA ASN A 305 -10.07 38.90 -24.35
C ASN A 305 -11.44 39.47 -24.73
N GLY A 306 -11.98 40.33 -23.86
CA GLY A 306 -13.29 40.97 -24.06
C GLY A 306 -14.49 40.17 -23.58
N TYR A 307 -14.31 38.94 -23.09
CA TYR A 307 -15.39 38.15 -22.49
C TYR A 307 -15.44 38.32 -20.96
N LEU A 308 -16.66 38.48 -20.41
CA LEU A 308 -16.92 38.48 -18.98
C LEU A 308 -17.22 37.06 -18.51
N VAL A 309 -16.50 36.58 -17.49
CA VAL A 309 -16.81 35.32 -16.81
C VAL A 309 -17.90 35.60 -15.77
N LEU A 310 -19.10 35.10 -16.00
CA LEU A 310 -20.19 35.15 -15.03
C LEU A 310 -20.10 33.93 -14.11
N ASP A 311 -19.75 34.15 -12.84
CA ASP A 311 -19.81 33.09 -11.83
C ASP A 311 -21.23 32.96 -11.28
N LEU A 312 -21.93 31.90 -11.71
CA LEU A 312 -23.30 31.61 -11.33
C LEU A 312 -23.41 30.78 -10.03
N SER A 313 -22.30 30.56 -9.32
CA SER A 313 -22.29 29.72 -8.10
C SER A 313 -22.81 30.42 -6.83
N MET A 314 -23.06 31.73 -6.87
CA MET A 314 -23.71 32.47 -5.78
C MET A 314 -25.23 32.26 -5.79
N ARG A 315 -25.68 31.04 -5.48
CA ARG A 315 -27.12 30.72 -5.31
C ARG A 315 -27.57 31.03 -3.88
N GLY A 316 -27.61 32.32 -3.54
CA GLY A 316 -28.43 32.82 -2.45
C GLY A 316 -29.89 32.94 -2.91
N PRO A 317 -30.91 32.66 -2.06
CA PRO A 317 -32.31 32.81 -2.44
C PRO A 317 -32.68 34.31 -2.44
N GLY A 318 -32.57 34.96 -3.59
CA GLY A 318 -32.99 36.35 -3.83
C GLY A 318 -33.06 36.64 -5.33
N PRO A 319 -33.98 37.49 -5.80
CA PRO A 319 -34.52 37.41 -7.15
C PRO A 319 -33.53 37.94 -8.19
N VAL A 320 -32.88 37.03 -8.92
CA VAL A 320 -31.97 37.30 -10.05
C VAL A 320 -32.73 37.82 -11.30
N LEU A 321 -34.06 37.92 -11.25
CA LEU A 321 -34.88 38.30 -12.40
C LEU A 321 -34.92 39.81 -12.70
N THR A 322 -34.41 40.68 -11.83
CA THR A 322 -34.41 42.14 -12.08
C THR A 322 -33.18 42.65 -12.83
N VAL A 323 -32.05 41.94 -12.81
CA VAL A 323 -30.81 42.41 -13.46
C VAL A 323 -30.79 42.10 -14.96
N LEU A 324 -31.41 40.99 -15.41
CA LEU A 324 -31.52 40.69 -16.84
C LEU A 324 -32.42 41.68 -17.60
N ALA A 325 -33.40 42.29 -16.93
CA ALA A 325 -34.33 43.24 -17.56
C ALA A 325 -33.68 44.62 -17.83
N LEU A 326 -32.70 45.04 -17.04
CA LEU A 326 -32.02 46.33 -17.19
C LEU A 326 -30.96 46.33 -18.30
N LEU A 327 -30.34 45.19 -18.61
CA LEU A 327 -29.32 45.09 -19.66
C LEU A 327 -29.91 44.96 -21.08
N LEU A 328 -31.12 44.43 -21.23
CA LEU A 328 -31.84 44.40 -22.52
C LEU A 328 -32.48 45.74 -22.89
N ALA A 329 -32.66 46.66 -21.94
CA ALA A 329 -33.20 48.00 -22.21
C ALA A 329 -32.14 48.98 -22.73
N CYS A 330 -30.86 48.79 -22.42
CA CYS A 330 -29.78 49.70 -22.83
C CYS A 330 -29.19 49.41 -24.22
N THR A 331 -29.64 48.35 -24.91
CA THR A 331 -29.21 48.05 -26.29
C THR A 331 -30.22 48.50 -27.35
N LEU A 332 -31.28 49.21 -26.95
CA LEU A 332 -32.39 49.66 -27.81
C LEU A 332 -32.71 51.17 -27.67
N SER A 333 -31.75 52.00 -27.26
CA SER A 333 -31.88 53.48 -27.31
C SER A 333 -30.73 54.12 -28.04
#